data_AF-A0A357WSE9-F1
#
_entry.id   AF-A0A357WSE9-F1
#
_cell.length_a   1.000
_cell.length_b   1.000
_cell.length_c   1.000
_cell.angle_alpha   90.00
_cell.angle_beta   90.00
_cell.angle_gamma   90.00
#
_symmetry.space_group_name_H-M   'P 1'
#
loop_
_entity.id
_entity.type
_entity.pdbx_description
1 polymer ?
#
loop_
_entity_poly.entity_id
_entity_poly.type
_entity_poly.pdbx_seq_one_letter_code
_entity_poly.pdbx_strand_id
1 'polypeptide(L)'
;PEIIRLSEVIKKCDKYFEQILVHTGQNYDYTLNQVFFEDLKLRQPDYYLDSVGADLGETIGNIIAKSYKLMVEQKPDALLILGDTNSCLSAISAKRLKIPIFHMEA
;
A
#
# COMPACT_ATOMS: atom_id res chain seq x y z
N PRO A 1 3.57 9.01 -7.12
CA PRO A 1 4.99 9.22 -6.70
C PRO A 1 5.59 8.05 -5.92
N GLU A 2 4.84 7.47 -4.97
CA GLU A 2 5.32 6.35 -4.14
C GLU A 2 5.83 5.17 -4.97
N ILE A 3 5.08 4.74 -6.00
CA ILE A 3 5.46 3.63 -6.91
C ILE A 3 6.83 3.85 -7.56
N ILE A 4 7.11 5.07 -8.02
CA ILE A 4 8.39 5.41 -8.67
C ILE A 4 9.54 5.21 -7.68
N ARG A 5 9.36 5.71 -6.45
CA ARG A 5 10.39 5.68 -5.39
C ARG A 5 10.57 4.30 -4.77
N LEU A 6 9.49 3.52 -4.69
CA LEU A 6 9.51 2.14 -4.22
C LEU A 6 9.89 1.14 -5.32
N SER A 7 10.01 1.55 -6.59
CA SER A 7 10.19 0.61 -7.72
C SER A 7 11.31 -0.41 -7.51
N GLU A 8 12.51 0.02 -7.15
CA GLU A 8 13.62 -0.89 -6.89
C GLU A 8 13.45 -1.67 -5.58
N VAL A 9 12.78 -1.09 -4.58
CA VAL A 9 12.46 -1.79 -3.32
C VAL A 9 11.47 -2.93 -3.59
N ILE A 10 10.41 -2.69 -4.35
CA ILE A 10 9.40 -3.68 -4.76
C ILE A 10 10.08 -4.86 -5.46
N LYS A 11 10.97 -4.60 -6.43
CA LYS A 11 11.71 -5.65 -7.14
C LYS A 11 12.60 -6.47 -6.23
N LYS A 12 13.25 -5.84 -5.24
CA LYS A 12 14.07 -6.56 -4.25
C LYS A 12 13.19 -7.38 -3.33
N CYS A 13 12.07 -6.83 -2.89
CA CYS A 13 11.15 -7.54 -2.03
C CYS A 13 10.55 -8.76 -2.72
N ASP A 14 10.20 -8.68 -4.01
CA ASP A 14 9.76 -9.84 -4.80
C ASP A 14 10.80 -10.97 -4.88
N LYS A 15 12.10 -10.65 -4.74
CA LYS A 15 13.18 -11.65 -4.77
C LYS A 15 13.45 -12.26 -3.40
N TYR A 16 13.29 -11.50 -2.33
CA TYR A 16 13.79 -11.87 -1.00
C TYR A 16 12.69 -12.11 0.04
N PHE A 17 11.44 -11.74 -0.25
CA PHE A 17 10.29 -11.90 0.63
C PHE A 17 9.09 -12.48 -0.14
N GLU A 18 8.17 -13.08 0.60
CA GLU A 18 6.81 -13.31 0.10
C GLU A 18 6.05 -11.97 0.16
N GLN A 19 6.27 -11.14 -0.86
CA GLN A 19 5.73 -9.79 -0.90
C GLN A 19 4.25 -9.80 -1.30
N ILE A 20 3.41 -9.20 -0.45
CA ILE A 20 2.04 -8.81 -0.80
C ILE A 20 2.03 -7.30 -1.09
N LEU A 21 1.90 -6.94 -2.36
CA LEU A 21 1.86 -5.56 -2.84
C LEU A 21 0.41 -5.07 -2.86
N VAL A 22 0.12 -4.03 -2.08
CA VAL A 22 -1.23 -3.50 -1.91
C VAL A 22 -1.30 -2.06 -2.41
N HIS A 23 -2.28 -1.77 -3.27
CA HIS A 23 -2.60 -0.43 -3.71
C HIS A 23 -3.91 0.03 -3.06
N THR A 24 -3.90 1.12 -2.29
CA THR A 24 -5.10 1.58 -1.57
C THR A 24 -6.19 2.15 -2.50
N GLY A 25 -5.84 2.51 -3.73
CA GLY A 25 -6.77 3.08 -4.69
C GLY A 25 -7.10 4.55 -4.44
N GLN A 26 -6.42 5.23 -3.50
CA GLN A 26 -6.68 6.65 -3.20
C GLN A 26 -6.32 7.61 -4.36
N ASN A 27 -5.46 7.18 -5.29
CA ASN A 27 -5.05 7.99 -6.45
C ASN A 27 -5.90 7.62 -7.66
N TYR A 28 -6.67 8.59 -8.16
CA TYR A 28 -7.66 8.42 -9.23
C TYR A 28 -7.09 8.21 -10.63
N ASP A 29 -5.82 8.52 -10.87
CA ASP A 29 -5.23 8.38 -12.21
C ASP A 29 -4.70 6.97 -12.43
N TYR A 30 -5.63 6.05 -12.70
CA TYR A 30 -5.32 4.66 -13.03
C TYR A 30 -4.42 4.56 -14.27
N THR A 31 -4.67 5.40 -15.28
CA THR A 31 -3.90 5.45 -16.52
C THR A 31 -2.43 5.78 -16.24
N LEU A 32 -2.19 6.82 -15.44
CA LEU A 32 -0.83 7.23 -15.08
C LEU A 32 -0.13 6.16 -14.22
N ASN A 33 -0.85 5.51 -13.30
CA ASN A 33 -0.27 4.43 -12.50
C ASN A 33 0.11 3.23 -13.38
N GLN A 34 -0.76 2.82 -14.30
CA GLN A 34 -0.49 1.70 -15.19
C GLN A 34 0.76 1.92 -16.04
N VAL A 35 0.93 3.12 -16.58
CA VAL A 35 2.15 3.51 -17.33
C VAL A 35 3.40 3.34 -16.46
N PHE A 36 3.37 3.75 -15.18
CA PHE A 36 4.52 3.56 -14.29
C PHE A 36 4.82 2.10 -13.98
N PHE A 37 3.81 1.23 -13.83
CA PHE A 37 4.04 -0.20 -13.65
C PHE A 37 4.73 -0.82 -14.88
N GLU A 38 4.27 -0.47 -16.08
CA GLU A 38 4.83 -0.96 -17.33
C GLU A 38 6.27 -0.44 -17.56
N ASP A 39 6.47 0.88 -17.48
CA ASP A 39 7.78 1.52 -17.73
C ASP A 39 8.85 1.09 -16.74
N LEU A 40 8.47 0.94 -15.46
CA LEU A 40 9.40 0.54 -14.39
C LEU A 40 9.56 -0.98 -14.30
N LYS A 41 8.85 -1.75 -15.15
CA LYS A 41 8.82 -3.22 -15.17
C LYS A 41 8.46 -3.81 -13.80
N LEU A 42 7.41 -3.25 -13.20
CA LEU A 42 6.84 -3.71 -11.94
C LEU A 42 5.67 -4.63 -12.23
N ARG A 43 5.51 -5.66 -11.41
CA ARG A 43 4.29 -6.47 -11.42
C ARG A 43 3.09 -5.66 -10.92
N GLN A 44 1.89 -6.09 -11.27
CA GLN A 44 0.67 -5.49 -10.72
C GLN A 44 0.54 -5.79 -9.21
N PRO A 45 -0.15 -4.92 -8.45
CA PRO A 45 -0.53 -5.18 -7.07
C PRO A 45 -1.36 -6.47 -6.93
N ASP A 46 -1.16 -7.18 -5.82
CA ASP A 46 -1.94 -8.35 -5.46
C ASP A 46 -3.35 -7.96 -5.00
N TYR A 47 -3.48 -6.78 -4.40
CA TYR A 47 -4.75 -6.24 -3.91
C TYR A 47 -4.91 -4.76 -4.25
N TYR A 48 -6.10 -4.41 -4.72
CA TYR A 48 -6.60 -3.05 -4.76
C TYR A 48 -7.67 -2.89 -3.68
N LEU A 49 -7.52 -1.89 -2.80
CA LEU A 49 -8.49 -1.69 -1.72
C LEU A 49 -9.69 -0.83 -2.14
N ASP A 50 -9.58 -0.09 -3.24
CA ASP A 50 -10.64 0.83 -3.71
C ASP A 50 -11.17 1.73 -2.59
N SER A 51 -10.26 2.36 -1.85
CA SER A 51 -10.58 3.05 -0.59
C SER A 51 -11.29 4.40 -0.77
N VAL A 52 -11.38 4.94 -1.99
CA VAL A 52 -12.06 6.20 -2.25
C VAL A 52 -13.53 6.12 -1.82
N GLY A 53 -13.95 7.08 -0.98
CA GLY A 53 -15.35 7.30 -0.59
C GLY A 53 -15.92 8.60 -1.16
N ALA A 54 -17.08 9.01 -0.66
CA ALA A 54 -17.75 10.26 -1.07
C ALA A 54 -17.00 11.52 -0.62
N ASP A 55 -16.24 11.44 0.47
CA ASP A 55 -15.40 12.51 0.97
C ASP A 55 -14.06 12.01 1.54
N LEU A 56 -13.23 12.95 2.01
CA LEU A 56 -11.92 12.65 2.57
C LEU A 56 -12.01 11.80 3.85
N GLY A 57 -13.00 12.05 4.71
CA GLY A 57 -13.18 11.32 5.95
C GLY A 57 -13.54 9.86 5.69
N GLU A 58 -14.45 9.62 4.74
CA GLU A 58 -14.80 8.28 4.29
C GLU A 58 -13.60 7.57 3.65
N THR A 59 -12.83 8.27 2.80
CA THR A 59 -11.64 7.70 2.16
C THR A 59 -10.60 7.26 3.19
N ILE A 60 -10.29 8.11 4.17
CA ILE A 60 -9.35 7.79 5.25
C ILE A 60 -9.87 6.62 6.10
N GLY A 61 -11.16 6.65 6.48
CA GLY A 61 -11.79 5.57 7.23
C GLY A 61 -11.72 4.23 6.48
N ASN A 62 -11.95 4.25 5.17
CA ASN A 62 -11.86 3.09 4.30
C ASN A 62 -10.44 2.53 4.21
N ILE A 63 -9.40 3.38 4.11
CA ILE A 63 -8.00 2.90 4.13
C ILE A 63 -7.75 2.10 5.40
N ILE A 64 -8.05 2.68 6.57
CA ILE A 64 -7.83 2.01 7.87
C ILE A 64 -8.61 0.69 7.93
N ALA A 65 -9.92 0.74 7.65
CA ALA A 65 -10.80 -0.42 7.79
C ALA A 65 -10.44 -1.55 6.82
N LYS A 66 -10.17 -1.23 5.55
CA LYS A 66 -9.84 -2.23 4.53
C LYS A 66 -8.44 -2.81 4.72
N SER A 67 -7.44 -1.98 5.07
CA SER A 67 -6.11 -2.47 5.42
C SER A 67 -6.15 -3.41 6.64
N TYR A 68 -6.96 -3.09 7.67
CA TYR A 68 -7.13 -3.96 8.84
C TYR A 68 -7.66 -5.33 8.44
N LYS A 69 -8.75 -5.37 7.64
CA LYS A 69 -9.34 -6.63 7.18
C LYS A 69 -8.33 -7.48 6.41
N LEU A 70 -7.60 -6.87 5.47
CA LEU A 70 -6.59 -7.58 4.68
C LEU A 70 -5.46 -8.13 5.55
N MET A 71 -4.96 -7.35 6.52
CA MET A 71 -3.89 -7.81 7.43
C MET A 71 -4.34 -8.95 8.35
N VAL A 72 -5.62 -8.99 8.77
CA VAL A 72 -6.17 -10.11 9.54
C VAL A 72 -6.22 -11.40 8.72
N GLU A 73 -6.54 -11.28 7.43
CA GLU A 73 -6.62 -12.42 6.51
C GLU A 73 -5.23 -12.93 6.14
N GLN A 74 -4.35 -12.03 5.69
CA GLN A 74 -3.03 -12.35 5.15
C GLN A 74 -1.95 -12.54 6.22
N LYS A 75 -2.16 -11.99 7.43
CA LYS A 75 -1.26 -12.10 8.59
C LYS A 75 0.23 -11.84 8.25
N PRO A 76 0.56 -10.68 7.66
CA PRO A 76 1.93 -10.40 7.27
C PRO A 76 2.85 -10.22 8.49
N ASP A 77 4.11 -10.63 8.35
CA ASP A 77 5.13 -10.49 9.40
C ASP A 77 5.62 -9.04 9.58
N ALA A 78 5.41 -8.18 8.58
CA ALA A 78 5.79 -6.78 8.60
C ALA A 78 4.96 -5.95 7.61
N LEU A 79 4.83 -4.65 7.88
CA LEU A 79 4.29 -3.66 6.96
C LEU A 79 5.41 -2.69 6.56
N LEU A 80 5.56 -2.45 5.25
CA LEU A 80 6.39 -1.38 4.68
C LEU A 80 5.49 -0.30 4.08
N ILE A 81 5.74 0.95 4.44
CA ILE A 81 5.05 2.13 3.89
C ILE A 81 6.06 3.23 3.56
N LEU A 82 5.72 4.10 2.60
CA LEU A 82 6.55 5.23 2.16
C LEU A 82 5.80 6.54 2.32
N GLY A 83 6.45 7.55 2.88
CA GLY A 83 5.96 8.93 2.90
C GLY A 83 4.71 9.13 3.77
N ASP A 84 3.93 10.16 3.43
CA ASP A 84 2.89 10.73 4.27
C ASP A 84 1.52 10.85 3.59
N THR A 85 1.31 10.09 2.50
CA THR A 85 -0.01 10.04 1.83
C THR A 85 -1.07 9.37 2.72
N ASN A 86 -2.36 9.44 2.36
CA ASN A 86 -3.40 8.82 3.20
C ASN A 86 -3.20 7.29 3.35
N SER A 87 -2.55 6.62 2.39
CA SER A 87 -2.13 5.21 2.49
C SER A 87 -1.32 4.92 3.75
N CYS A 88 -0.50 5.88 4.21
CA CYS A 88 0.33 5.75 5.40
C CYS A 88 -0.52 5.47 6.67
N LEU A 89 -1.78 5.90 6.68
CA LEU A 89 -2.71 5.65 7.80
C LEU A 89 -3.04 4.15 7.99
N SER A 90 -2.74 3.30 7.01
CA SER A 90 -2.77 1.83 7.20
C SER A 90 -1.84 1.34 8.33
N ALA A 91 -0.84 2.14 8.71
CA ALA A 91 0.01 1.93 9.87
C ALA A 91 -0.79 1.80 11.18
N ILE A 92 -1.92 2.50 11.30
CA ILE A 92 -2.81 2.42 12.47
C ILE A 92 -3.32 0.98 12.63
N SER A 93 -3.75 0.37 11.54
CA SER A 93 -4.25 -1.01 11.50
C SER A 93 -3.16 -2.01 11.85
N ALA A 94 -1.98 -1.88 11.24
CA ALA A 94 -0.82 -2.72 11.55
C ALA A 94 -0.42 -2.63 13.03
N LYS A 95 -0.37 -1.42 13.58
CA LYS A 95 -0.02 -1.19 14.98
C LYS A 95 -0.98 -1.88 15.94
N ARG A 96 -2.28 -1.88 15.64
CA ARG A 96 -3.31 -2.55 16.46
C ARG A 96 -3.21 -4.07 16.40
N LEU A 97 -2.77 -4.61 15.27
CA LEU A 97 -2.49 -6.02 15.08
C LEU A 97 -1.10 -6.44 15.57
N LYS A 98 -0.31 -5.50 16.12
CA LYS A 98 1.08 -5.70 16.57
C LYS A 98 2.02 -6.16 15.44
N ILE A 99 1.71 -5.80 14.20
CA ILE A 99 2.58 -6.02 13.05
C ILE A 99 3.69 -4.96 13.08
N PRO A 100 4.98 -5.35 13.01
CA PRO A 100 6.10 -4.42 12.85
C PRO A 100 5.91 -3.50 11.64
N ILE A 101 6.17 -2.20 11.81
CA ILE A 101 6.01 -1.19 10.77
C ILE A 101 7.38 -0.60 10.43
N PHE A 102 7.72 -0.65 9.14
CA PHE A 102 8.88 0.01 8.56
C PHE A 102 8.36 1.18 7.73
N HIS A 103 8.67 2.40 8.18
CA HIS A 103 8.24 3.62 7.51
C HIS A 103 9.45 4.26 6.85
N MET A 104 9.45 4.26 5.52
CA MET A 104 10.47 4.94 4.73
C MET A 104 10.10 6.42 4.60
N GLU A 105 11.07 7.30 4.86
CA GLU A 105 10.92 8.75 4.69
C GLU A 105 9.78 9.34 5.53
N ALA A 106 9.91 9.19 6.85
CA ALA A 106 9.04 9.80 7.85
C ALA A 106 9.47 11.23 8.18
#